data_AF-A0A2W5PU14-F1
#
_entry.id   AF-A0A2W5PU14-F1
#
_cell.length_a   1.000
_cell.length_b   1.000
_cell.length_c   1.000
_cell.angle_alpha   90.00
_cell.angle_beta   90.00
_cell.angle_gamma   90.00
#
_symmetry.space_group_name_H-M   'P 1'
#
loop_
_entity.id
_entity.type
_entity.pdbx_description
1 polymer ?
#
loop_
_entity_poly.entity_id
_entity_poly.type
_entity_poly.pdbx_seq_one_letter_code
_entity_poly.pdbx_strand_id
1 'polypeptide(L)' 'DVKIRYVVDRLCATAGAAVTTGCIQSVGAPPGGTAGTLRPNAPTATVYRLSARVTGPRNTQVFVQSSITKPD' A
#
# COMPACT_ATOMS: atom_id res chain seq x y z
N ASP A 1 -28.60 -4.74 2.47
CA ASP A 1 -27.45 -5.52 2.95
C ASP A 1 -26.28 -5.32 1.98
N VAL A 2 -25.11 -4.95 2.49
CA VAL A 2 -23.87 -4.76 1.71
C VAL A 2 -22.78 -5.54 2.41
N LYS A 3 -22.11 -6.45 1.68
CA LYS A 3 -21.05 -7.30 2.23
C LYS A 3 -19.71 -6.93 1.61
N ILE A 4 -18.71 -6.70 2.44
CA ILE A 4 -17.36 -6.36 2.00
C ILE A 4 -16.43 -7.52 2.36
N ARG A 5 -15.66 -8.00 1.39
CA ARG A 5 -14.53 -8.89 1.62
C ARG A 5 -13.27 -8.21 1.14
N TYR A 6 -12.24 -8.19 1.96
CA TYR A 6 -10.97 -7.56 1.61
C TYR A 6 -9.79 -8.47 1.90
N VAL A 7 -8.69 -8.24 1.19
CA VAL A 7 -7.39 -8.86 1.39
C VAL A 7 -6.36 -7.75 1.44
N VAL A 8 -5.49 -7.82 2.44
CA VAL A 8 -4.30 -6.96 2.52
C VAL A 8 -3.11 -7.82 2.16
N ASP A 9 -2.50 -7.51 1.02
CA ASP A 9 -1.32 -8.18 0.52
C ASP A 9 -0.08 -7.35 0.82
N ARG A 10 0.88 -7.92 1.56
CA ARG A 10 2.22 -7.34 1.67
C ARG A 10 2.88 -7.64 0.33
N LEU A 11 3.25 -6.62 -0.44
CA LEU A 11 3.81 -6.81 -1.78
C LEU A 11 5.25 -7.36 -1.67
N CYS A 12 5.39 -8.58 -1.19
CA CYS A 12 6.63 -9.26 -0.84
C CYS A 12 6.73 -10.58 -1.60
N ALA A 13 7.96 -10.99 -1.90
CA ALA A 13 8.23 -12.25 -2.59
C ALA A 13 7.97 -13.49 -1.71
N THR A 14 8.08 -13.36 -0.39
CA THR A 14 7.98 -14.47 0.56
C THR A 14 7.00 -14.19 1.69
N ALA A 15 6.56 -15.27 2.36
CA ALA A 15 5.82 -15.15 3.60
C ALA A 15 6.73 -14.72 4.76
N GLY A 16 6.16 -14.04 5.77
CA GLY A 16 6.88 -13.59 6.96
C GLY A 16 6.67 -12.10 7.27
N ALA A 17 7.53 -11.53 8.11
CA ALA A 17 7.48 -10.10 8.43
C ALA A 17 7.71 -9.26 7.16
N ALA A 18 6.99 -8.15 7.04
CA ALA A 18 7.18 -7.17 5.98
C ALA A 18 8.45 -6.36 6.26
N VAL A 19 9.60 -6.93 5.94
CA VAL A 19 10.91 -6.28 6.03
C VAL A 19 11.27 -5.67 4.68
N THR A 20 12.13 -4.66 4.68
CA THR A 20 12.59 -3.99 3.45
C THR A 20 13.11 -4.97 2.39
N THR A 21 13.78 -6.03 2.82
CA THR A 21 14.35 -7.04 1.92
C THR A 21 13.27 -7.95 1.35
N GLY A 22 13.15 -8.02 0.02
CA GLY A 22 12.19 -8.88 -0.66
C GLY A 22 10.76 -8.34 -0.72
N CYS A 23 10.53 -7.12 -0.26
CA CYS A 23 9.25 -6.42 -0.35
C CYS A 23 9.36 -5.14 -1.17
N ILE A 24 8.32 -4.81 -1.93
CA ILE A 24 8.21 -3.52 -2.61
C ILE A 24 8.17 -2.41 -1.56
N GLN A 25 9.10 -1.46 -1.69
CA GLN A 25 9.18 -0.27 -0.85
C GLN A 25 8.63 0.94 -1.59
N SER A 26 8.12 1.92 -0.84
CA SER A 26 7.92 3.24 -1.42
C SER A 26 9.25 3.79 -1.91
N VAL A 27 9.24 4.36 -3.12
CA VAL A 27 10.41 5.04 -3.65
C VAL A 27 10.77 6.22 -2.75
N GLY A 28 12.07 6.37 -2.50
CA GLY A 28 12.61 7.50 -1.77
C GLY A 28 12.28 8.82 -2.45
N ALA A 29 12.62 9.91 -1.75
CA ALA A 29 12.36 11.27 -2.17
C ALA A 29 12.84 11.47 -3.63
N PRO A 30 11.99 11.94 -4.57
CA PRO A 30 12.42 12.17 -5.94
C PRO A 30 13.68 13.05 -5.99
N PRO A 31 14.64 12.75 -6.88
CA PRO A 31 15.86 13.52 -7.02
C PRO A 31 15.52 14.95 -7.44
N GLY A 32 15.94 15.94 -6.63
CA GLY A 32 15.65 17.36 -6.84
C GLY A 32 15.34 18.12 -5.54
N GLY A 33 15.33 19.45 -5.63
CA GLY A 33 15.05 20.37 -4.52
C GLY A 33 16.07 21.50 -4.39
N THR A 34 15.81 22.43 -3.48
CA THR A 34 16.72 23.53 -3.17
C THR A 34 17.78 23.05 -2.17
N ALA A 35 19.06 23.27 -2.47
CA ALA A 35 20.13 22.95 -1.55
C ALA A 35 19.96 23.71 -0.22
N GLY A 36 20.19 23.05 0.91
CA GLY A 36 20.11 23.66 2.25
C GLY A 36 18.71 23.79 2.85
N THR A 37 17.64 23.36 2.15
CA THR A 37 16.29 23.33 2.73
C THR A 37 16.00 21.99 3.40
N LEU A 38 15.47 22.01 4.62
CA LEU A 38 14.93 20.83 5.29
C LEU A 38 13.80 20.22 4.47
N ARG A 39 13.92 18.94 4.16
CA ARG A 39 12.90 18.15 3.46
C ARG A 39 12.33 17.11 4.42
N PRO A 40 11.01 16.83 4.38
CA PRO A 40 10.47 15.65 5.04
C PRO A 40 11.20 14.39 4.57
N ASN A 41 11.56 13.53 5.52
CA ASN A 41 12.11 12.22 5.17
C ASN A 41 11.13 11.50 4.25
N ALA A 42 11.66 10.89 3.20
CA ALA A 42 10.82 10.07 2.35
C ALA A 42 10.30 8.89 3.18
N PRO A 43 9.02 8.52 3.07
CA PRO A 43 8.53 7.31 3.69
C PRO A 43 9.35 6.14 3.14
N THR A 44 9.99 5.39 4.03
CA THR A 44 10.71 4.15 3.69
C THR A 44 9.90 2.95 4.17
N ALA A 45 8.64 2.94 3.75
CA ALA A 45 7.66 1.99 4.23
C ALA A 45 7.39 0.91 3.17
N THR A 46 7.16 -0.31 3.65
CA THR A 46 6.72 -1.41 2.79
C THR A 46 5.34 -1.07 2.21
N VAL A 47 5.18 -1.32 0.91
CA VAL A 47 3.92 -1.10 0.20
C VAL A 47 3.01 -2.31 0.42
N TYR A 48 1.77 -2.01 0.79
CA TYR A 48 0.69 -2.97 0.89
C TYR A 48 -0.35 -2.70 -0.19
N ARG A 49 -1.00 -3.76 -0.67
CA ARG A 49 -2.13 -3.68 -1.58
C ARG A 49 -3.39 -4.12 -0.85
N LEU A 50 -4.37 -3.22 -0.76
CA LEU A 50 -5.71 -3.52 -0.31
C LEU A 50 -6.57 -3.83 -1.54
N SER A 51 -7.09 -5.05 -1.61
CA SER A 51 -8.08 -5.44 -2.62
C SER A 51 -9.39 -5.76 -1.93
N ALA A 52 -10.49 -5.15 -2.36
CA ALA A 52 -11.81 -5.39 -1.79
C ALA A 52 -12.85 -5.72 -2.85
N ARG A 53 -13.70 -6.70 -2.53
CA ARG A 53 -14.93 -7.04 -3.25
C ARG A 53 -16.12 -6.59 -2.41
N VAL A 54 -16.91 -5.67 -2.96
CA VAL A 54 -18.16 -5.19 -2.37
C VAL A 54 -19.32 -5.89 -3.08
N THR A 55 -20.17 -6.58 -2.34
CA THR A 55 -21.39 -7.22 -2.82
C THR A 55 -22.61 -6.42 -2.34
N GLY A 56 -23.37 -5.86 -3.28
CA GLY A 56 -24.54 -5.05 -3.01
C GLY A 56 -25.84 -5.86 -2.88
N PRO A 57 -26.96 -5.20 -2.56
CA PRO A 57 -28.25 -5.85 -2.26
C PRO A 57 -28.84 -6.66 -3.42
N ARG A 58 -28.46 -6.32 -4.67
CA ARG A 58 -28.91 -7.02 -5.89
C ARG A 58 -27.85 -7.98 -6.43
N ASN A 59 -26.98 -8.48 -5.55
CA ASN A 59 -25.82 -9.30 -5.90
C ASN A 59 -24.86 -8.62 -6.91
N THR A 60 -24.90 -7.29 -7.00
CA THR A 60 -23.96 -6.49 -7.78
C THR A 60 -22.58 -6.56 -7.12
N GLN A 61 -21.53 -6.71 -7.92
CA GLN A 61 -20.16 -6.83 -7.40
C GLN A 61 -19.30 -5.69 -7.93
N VAL A 62 -18.58 -5.04 -7.02
CA VAL A 62 -17.57 -4.03 -7.33
C VAL A 62 -16.24 -4.51 -6.76
N PHE A 63 -15.18 -4.36 -7.53
CA PHE A 63 -13.82 -4.67 -7.13
C PHE A 63 -13.01 -3.39 -7.10
N VAL A 64 -12.40 -3.08 -5.95
CA VAL A 64 -11.53 -1.92 -5.77
C VAL A 64 -10.16 -2.38 -5.31
N GLN A 65 -9.13 -1.67 -5.75
CA GLN A 65 -7.76 -1.94 -5.35
C GLN A 65 -7.03 -0.62 -5.09
N SER A 66 -6.31 -0.56 -3.97
CA SER A 66 -5.45 0.58 -3.63
C SER A 66 -4.11 0.10 -3.08
N SER A 67 -3.07 0.91 -3.29
CA SER A 67 -1.75 0.72 -2.69
C SER A 67 -1.56 1.74 -1.57
N ILE A 68 -1.08 1.28 -0.42
CA ILE A 68 -0.83 2.13 0.76
C ILE A 68 0.54 1.80 1.34
N THR A 69 1.12 2.76 2.06
CA THR A 69 2.29 2.57 2.91
C THR A 69 1.86 2.67 4.37
N LYS A 70 2.43 1.85 5.24
CA LYS A 70 2.23 2.01 6.69
C LYS A 70 2.86 3.34 7.13
N PRO A 71 2.11 4.24 7.81
CA PRO A 71 2.71 5.40 8.45
C PRO A 71 3.57 4.94 9.64
N ASP A 72 4.75 5.53 9.76
CA ASP A 72 5.68 5.32 10.88
C ASP A 72 5.12 5.90 12.19
#